data_AF-A0A561VTA0-F1
#
_entry.id   AF-A0A561VTA0-F1
#
_cell.length_a   1.000
_cell.length_b   1.000
_cell.length_c   1.000
_cell.angle_alpha   90.00
_cell.angle_beta   90.00
_cell.angle_gamma   90.00
#
_symmetry.space_group_name_H-M   'P 1'
#
loop_
_entity.id
_entity.type
_entity.pdbx_description
1 polymer ?
#
loop_
_entity_poly.entity_id
_entity_poly.type
_entity_poly.pdbx_seq_one_letter_code
_entity_poly.pdbx_strand_id
1 'polypeptide(L)'
;MFGIGKKWERELESAADTLVTADTLAFGGVGIAGTLLPVTEAYHQVAATLDDHPEEVRRQLDRVLADGTPAGRAYAATLLERIDPAAARAAWTSLRDDPSEFTTFVGCVMDRETIGNYATQRLAAA
;
A
#
# COMPACT_ATOMS: atom_id res chain seq x y z
N MET A 1 3.31 14.95 -30.01
CA MET A 1 3.25 13.64 -29.34
C MET A 1 3.12 13.87 -27.84
N PHE A 2 1.90 14.09 -27.32
CA PHE A 2 1.65 14.60 -25.95
C PHE A 2 0.47 13.90 -25.24
N GLY A 3 0.26 12.61 -25.49
CA GLY A 3 -0.89 11.88 -24.94
C GLY A 3 -0.55 10.79 -23.91
N ILE A 4 0.68 10.27 -23.93
CA ILE A 4 1.03 9.05 -23.20
C ILE A 4 1.48 9.36 -21.76
N GLY A 5 2.28 10.43 -21.55
CA GLY A 5 2.74 10.85 -20.22
C GLY A 5 1.60 11.09 -19.22
N LYS A 6 0.55 11.82 -19.64
CA LYS A 6 -0.58 12.17 -18.75
C LYS A 6 -1.55 11.03 -18.44
N LYS A 7 -1.49 9.90 -19.13
CA LYS A 7 -2.45 8.80 -18.91
C LYS A 7 -2.01 7.94 -17.73
N TRP A 8 -0.78 7.44 -17.78
CA TRP A 8 -0.24 6.62 -16.69
C TRP A 8 -0.08 7.43 -15.40
N GLU A 9 0.28 8.72 -15.48
CA GLU A 9 0.34 9.61 -14.30
C GLU A 9 -1.02 9.71 -13.60
N ARG A 10 -2.10 9.90 -14.36
CA ARG A 10 -3.46 9.97 -13.80
C ARG A 10 -3.94 8.63 -13.27
N GLU A 11 -3.57 7.54 -13.92
CA GLU A 11 -3.89 6.18 -13.45
C GLU A 11 -3.15 5.88 -12.14
N LEU A 12 -1.88 6.27 -12.04
CA LEU A 12 -1.08 6.18 -10.83
C LEU A 12 -1.67 7.04 -9.69
N GLU A 13 -2.02 8.29 -9.97
CA GLU A 13 -2.64 9.19 -8.98
C GLU A 13 -3.99 8.65 -8.49
N SER A 14 -4.85 8.17 -9.41
CA SER A 14 -6.13 7.57 -9.05
C SER A 14 -5.97 6.30 -8.21
N ALA A 15 -4.97 5.48 -8.52
CA ALA A 15 -4.65 4.29 -7.73
C ALA A 15 -4.11 4.68 -6.35
N ALA A 16 -3.25 5.70 -6.27
CA ALA A 16 -2.75 6.23 -5.00
C ALA A 16 -3.88 6.80 -4.14
N ASP A 17 -4.81 7.57 -4.71
CA ASP A 17 -5.99 8.09 -4.00
C ASP A 17 -6.88 6.95 -3.47
N THR A 18 -6.97 5.84 -4.21
CA THR A 18 -7.66 4.63 -3.74
C THR A 18 -6.94 4.01 -2.55
N LEU A 19 -5.60 3.98 -2.55
CA LEU A 19 -4.80 3.51 -1.41
C LEU A 19 -4.92 4.45 -0.20
N VAL A 20 -4.98 5.78 -0.39
CA VAL A 20 -5.18 6.76 0.70
C VAL A 20 -6.43 6.43 1.52
N THR A 21 -7.49 5.99 0.86
CA THR A 21 -8.79 5.73 1.49
C THR A 21 -9.00 4.26 1.87
N ALA A 22 -8.01 3.39 1.69
CA ALA A 22 -8.14 1.96 1.91
C ALA A 22 -8.41 1.64 3.39
N ASP A 23 -9.51 1.00 3.73
CA ASP A 23 -9.84 0.59 5.10
C ASP A 23 -9.39 -0.85 5.40
N THR A 24 -9.10 -1.61 4.33
CA THR A 24 -8.81 -3.03 4.37
C THR A 24 -7.51 -3.35 3.64
N LEU A 25 -6.65 -4.18 4.25
CA LEU A 25 -5.41 -4.69 3.66
C LEU A 25 -5.59 -6.14 3.21
N ALA A 26 -5.47 -6.37 1.92
CA ALA A 26 -5.47 -7.70 1.29
C ALA A 26 -4.46 -7.73 0.13
N PHE A 27 -3.46 -8.61 0.18
CA PHE A 27 -2.48 -8.77 -0.90
C PHE A 27 -2.86 -9.83 -1.94
N GLY A 28 -4.02 -10.46 -1.79
CA GLY A 28 -4.55 -11.46 -2.71
C GLY A 28 -6.07 -11.42 -2.76
N GLY A 29 -6.67 -12.29 -3.57
CA GLY A 29 -8.12 -12.42 -3.65
C GLY A 29 -8.74 -12.83 -2.31
N VAL A 30 -9.88 -12.23 -1.98
CA VAL A 30 -10.61 -12.50 -0.74
C VAL A 30 -11.94 -13.21 -1.01
N GLY A 31 -12.37 -14.05 -0.07
CA GLY A 31 -13.65 -14.78 -0.13
C GLY A 31 -13.64 -16.06 -0.99
N ILE A 32 -14.81 -16.70 -1.11
CA ILE A 32 -14.99 -18.04 -1.74
C ILE A 32 -14.69 -18.02 -3.25
N ALA A 33 -14.74 -16.85 -3.89
CA ALA A 33 -14.45 -16.66 -5.31
C ALA A 33 -13.07 -16.04 -5.59
N GLY A 34 -12.28 -15.72 -4.56
CA GLY A 34 -10.97 -15.08 -4.73
C GLY A 34 -11.05 -13.72 -5.43
N THR A 35 -12.11 -12.95 -5.18
CA THR A 35 -12.29 -11.63 -5.80
C THR A 35 -11.24 -10.66 -5.26
N LEU A 36 -10.54 -9.96 -6.15
CA LEU A 36 -9.64 -8.88 -5.75
C LEU A 36 -10.46 -7.68 -5.29
N LEU A 37 -10.07 -7.10 -4.15
CA LEU A 37 -10.67 -5.84 -3.71
C LEU A 37 -10.16 -4.72 -4.62
N PRO A 38 -10.96 -3.66 -4.87
CA PRO A 38 -10.52 -2.50 -5.65
C PRO A 38 -9.21 -1.88 -5.13
N VAL A 39 -8.99 -1.90 -3.81
CA VAL A 39 -7.74 -1.45 -3.17
C VAL A 39 -6.55 -2.35 -3.49
N THR A 40 -6.76 -3.66 -3.64
CA THR A 40 -5.73 -4.62 -4.05
C THR A 40 -5.40 -4.46 -5.53
N GLU A 41 -6.41 -4.19 -6.37
CA GLU A 41 -6.19 -3.86 -7.78
C GLU A 41 -5.38 -2.56 -7.92
N ALA A 42 -5.72 -1.53 -7.15
CA ALA A 42 -4.96 -0.27 -7.11
C ALA A 42 -3.50 -0.52 -6.68
N TYR A 43 -3.27 -1.34 -5.64
CA TYR A 43 -1.93 -1.76 -5.24
C TYR A 43 -1.16 -2.40 -6.40
N HIS A 44 -1.78 -3.31 -7.16
CA HIS A 44 -1.14 -3.95 -8.30
C HIS A 44 -0.84 -2.96 -9.44
N GLN A 45 -1.70 -1.97 -9.68
CA GLN A 45 -1.46 -0.93 -10.67
C GLN A 45 -0.27 -0.04 -10.32
N VAL A 46 -0.18 0.40 -9.05
CA VAL A 46 0.98 1.15 -8.55
C VAL A 46 2.25 0.29 -8.65
N ALA A 47 2.16 -0.99 -8.25
CA ALA A 47 3.26 -1.94 -8.33
C ALA A 47 3.76 -2.20 -9.75
N ALA A 48 2.87 -2.15 -10.76
CA ALA A 48 3.23 -2.33 -12.16
C ALA A 48 3.91 -1.09 -12.75
N THR A 49 3.51 0.10 -12.30
CA THR A 49 4.12 1.37 -12.72
C THR A 49 5.49 1.57 -12.08
N LEU A 50 5.78 0.83 -11.00
CA LEU A 50 7.04 0.92 -10.26
C LEU A 50 8.27 0.65 -11.12
N ASP A 51 8.19 -0.37 -11.99
CA ASP A 51 9.34 -0.81 -12.78
C ASP A 51 9.70 0.22 -13.88
N ASP A 52 8.72 0.98 -14.36
CA ASP A 52 8.90 2.01 -15.39
C ASP A 52 9.19 3.41 -14.81
N HIS A 53 8.55 3.76 -13.68
CA HIS A 53 8.55 5.11 -13.12
C HIS A 53 8.75 5.13 -11.58
N PRO A 54 9.88 4.64 -11.06
CA PRO A 54 10.10 4.48 -9.63
C PRO A 54 10.08 5.80 -8.83
N GLU A 55 10.55 6.91 -9.42
CA GLU A 55 10.59 8.21 -8.74
C GLU A 55 9.20 8.85 -8.56
N GLU A 56 8.31 8.67 -9.54
CA GLU A 56 6.94 9.19 -9.46
C GLU A 56 6.11 8.32 -8.50
N VAL A 57 6.28 6.99 -8.58
CA VAL A 57 5.65 6.08 -7.61
C VAL A 57 6.10 6.43 -6.20
N ARG A 58 7.40 6.63 -5.94
CA ARG A 58 7.90 7.04 -4.63
C ARG A 58 7.20 8.28 -4.09
N ARG A 59 7.03 9.33 -4.92
CA ARG A 59 6.31 10.55 -4.50
C ARG A 59 4.86 10.29 -4.11
N GLN A 60 4.16 9.41 -4.84
CA GLN A 60 2.79 9.04 -4.49
C GLN A 60 2.74 8.17 -3.22
N LEU A 61 3.69 7.26 -3.02
CA LEU A 61 3.78 6.47 -1.80
C LEU A 61 4.04 7.34 -0.57
N ASP A 62 4.93 8.34 -0.69
CA ASP A 62 5.19 9.30 0.40
C ASP A 62 3.91 10.07 0.79
N ARG A 63 3.08 10.44 -0.19
CA ARG A 63 1.76 11.05 0.04
C ARG A 63 0.80 10.07 0.75
N VAL A 64 0.71 8.82 0.29
CA VAL A 64 -0.13 7.80 0.94
C VAL A 64 0.34 7.52 2.37
N LEU A 65 1.65 7.54 2.63
CA LEU A 65 2.19 7.37 3.98
C LEU A 65 1.80 8.54 4.91
N ALA A 66 1.77 9.76 4.40
CA ALA A 66 1.38 10.94 5.16
C ALA A 66 -0.14 10.97 5.44
N ASP A 67 -0.95 10.86 4.38
CA ASP A 67 -2.39 11.16 4.43
C ASP A 67 -3.29 9.93 4.49
N GLY A 68 -2.73 8.75 4.23
CA GLY A 68 -3.48 7.51 4.14
C GLY A 68 -4.02 7.02 5.48
N THR A 69 -5.10 6.25 5.39
CA THR A 69 -5.57 5.36 6.45
C THR A 69 -4.50 4.34 6.86
N PRO A 70 -4.68 3.62 7.98
CA PRO A 70 -3.70 2.63 8.42
C PRO A 70 -3.45 1.51 7.38
N ALA A 71 -4.49 1.03 6.70
CA ALA A 71 -4.30 0.03 5.63
C ALA A 71 -3.61 0.61 4.40
N GLY A 72 -3.94 1.85 4.02
CA GLY A 72 -3.27 2.58 2.94
C GLY A 72 -1.77 2.75 3.18
N ARG A 73 -1.42 3.17 4.40
CA ARG A 73 -0.03 3.28 4.86
C ARG A 73 0.70 1.93 4.83
N ALA A 74 0.02 0.85 5.23
CA ALA A 74 0.59 -0.50 5.16
C ALA A 74 0.88 -0.94 3.71
N TYR A 75 -0.03 -0.68 2.76
CA TYR A 75 0.21 -0.92 1.34
C TYR A 75 1.40 -0.11 0.83
N ALA A 76 1.45 1.19 1.17
CA ALA A 76 2.50 2.07 0.69
C ALA A 76 3.89 1.69 1.24
N ALA A 77 3.99 1.40 2.53
CA ALA A 77 5.23 0.92 3.15
C ALA A 77 5.68 -0.41 2.54
N THR A 78 4.75 -1.31 2.19
CA THR A 78 5.06 -2.57 1.50
C THR A 78 5.62 -2.34 0.10
N LEU A 79 5.04 -1.42 -0.69
CA LEU A 79 5.59 -1.07 -2.01
C LEU A 79 6.96 -0.39 -1.90
N LEU A 80 7.15 0.42 -0.86
CA LEU A 80 8.41 1.12 -0.62
C LEU A 80 9.56 0.13 -0.37
N GLU A 81 9.30 -1.07 0.18
CA GLU A 81 10.33 -2.11 0.35
C GLU A 81 10.98 -2.52 -0.97
N ARG A 82 10.24 -2.43 -2.10
CA ARG A 82 10.77 -2.74 -3.43
C ARG A 82 11.63 -1.61 -4.01
N ILE A 83 11.41 -0.37 -3.57
CA ILE A 83 12.12 0.82 -4.08
C ILE A 83 13.35 1.13 -3.23
N ASP A 84 13.12 1.21 -1.92
CA ASP A 84 14.07 1.70 -0.93
C ASP A 84 13.78 0.98 0.40
N PRO A 85 14.41 -0.19 0.63
CA PRO A 85 14.22 -0.97 1.84
C PRO A 85 14.52 -0.19 3.13
N ALA A 86 15.44 0.77 3.08
CA ALA A 86 15.79 1.59 4.23
C ALA A 86 14.67 2.59 4.55
N ALA A 87 14.10 3.24 3.53
CA ALA A 87 12.95 4.12 3.70
C ALA A 87 11.70 3.34 4.16
N ALA A 88 11.49 2.13 3.64
CA ALA A 88 10.41 1.26 4.10
C ALA A 88 10.56 0.88 5.57
N ARG A 89 11.77 0.51 6.00
CA ARG A 89 12.05 0.22 7.41
C ARG A 89 11.80 1.44 8.30
N ALA A 90 12.15 2.64 7.85
CA ALA A 90 11.86 3.88 8.56
C ALA A 90 10.34 4.15 8.65
N ALA A 91 9.60 3.96 7.56
CA ALA A 91 8.15 4.07 7.53
C ALA A 91 7.50 3.09 8.53
N TRP A 92 7.85 1.81 8.48
CA TRP A 92 7.37 0.81 9.44
C TRP A 92 7.73 1.17 10.88
N THR A 93 8.94 1.67 11.12
CA THR A 93 9.37 2.10 12.46
C THR A 93 8.50 3.23 12.98
N SER A 94 8.14 4.20 12.14
CA SER A 94 7.27 5.32 12.53
C SER A 94 5.84 4.89 12.85
N LEU A 95 5.37 3.78 12.26
CA LEU A 95 4.01 3.26 12.46
C LEU A 95 3.87 2.40 13.72
N ARG A 96 4.97 2.01 14.38
CA ARG A 96 4.95 1.06 15.51
C ARG A 96 4.13 1.53 16.70
N ASP A 97 4.10 2.83 16.93
CA ASP A 97 3.41 3.44 18.07
C ASP A 97 1.99 3.91 17.73
N ASP A 98 1.53 3.68 16.49
CA ASP A 98 0.19 4.07 16.06
C ASP A 98 -0.85 2.99 16.47
N PRO A 99 -1.81 3.32 17.36
CA PRO A 99 -2.80 2.39 17.87
C PRO A 99 -3.99 2.19 16.91
N SER A 100 -3.98 2.79 15.72
CA SER A 100 -5.09 2.73 14.79
C SER A 100 -5.31 1.31 14.26
N GLU A 101 -6.53 0.82 14.37
CA GLU A 101 -6.95 -0.49 13.90
C GLU A 101 -7.36 -0.46 12.43
N PHE A 102 -7.14 -1.58 11.73
CA PHE A 102 -7.61 -1.79 10.38
C PHE A 102 -7.91 -3.27 10.14
N THR A 103 -8.67 -3.53 9.08
CA THR A 103 -9.03 -4.90 8.70
C THR A 103 -7.93 -5.48 7.84
N THR A 104 -7.49 -6.70 8.14
CA THR A 104 -6.56 -7.47 7.30
C THR A 104 -7.26 -8.70 6.74
N PHE A 105 -6.90 -9.09 5.53
CA PHE A 105 -7.27 -10.37 4.96
C PHE A 105 -6.02 -11.14 4.55
N VAL A 106 -5.89 -12.36 5.09
CA VAL A 106 -4.88 -13.32 4.67
C VAL A 106 -5.61 -14.53 4.09
N GLY A 107 -5.67 -14.60 2.76
CA GLY A 107 -6.53 -15.55 2.05
C GLY A 107 -8.01 -15.34 2.40
N CYS A 108 -8.64 -16.36 2.98
CA CYS A 108 -10.05 -16.29 3.40
C CYS A 108 -10.25 -15.77 4.82
N VAL A 109 -9.18 -15.55 5.60
CA VAL A 109 -9.27 -15.15 7.00
C VAL A 109 -9.29 -13.63 7.08
N MET A 110 -10.38 -13.08 7.61
CA MET A 110 -10.48 -11.67 8.01
C MET A 110 -10.01 -11.55 9.46
N ASP A 111 -9.14 -10.60 9.74
CA ASP A 111 -8.70 -10.26 11.08
C ASP A 111 -8.71 -8.73 11.28
N ARG A 112 -8.64 -8.28 12.54
CA ARG A 112 -8.48 -6.87 12.89
C ARG A 112 -7.27 -6.73 13.80
N GLU A 113 -6.33 -5.91 13.38
CA GLU A 113 -5.12 -5.63 14.14
C GLU A 113 -4.80 -4.13 14.09
N THR A 114 -3.96 -3.67 15.01
CA THR A 114 -3.39 -2.32 14.96
C THR A 114 -2.25 -2.24 13.95
N ILE A 115 -2.09 -1.09 13.32
CA ILE A 115 -0.97 -0.85 12.41
C ILE A 115 0.38 -0.94 13.14
N GLY A 116 0.45 -0.56 14.42
CA GLY A 116 1.66 -0.69 15.22
C GLY A 116 2.10 -2.14 15.47
N ASN A 117 1.15 -3.04 15.76
CA ASN A 117 1.43 -4.47 15.87
C ASN A 117 1.85 -5.04 14.52
N TYR A 118 1.12 -4.70 13.46
CA TYR A 118 1.43 -5.16 12.10
C TYR A 118 2.83 -4.72 11.66
N ALA A 119 3.18 -3.44 11.89
CA ALA A 119 4.50 -2.90 11.60
C ALA A 119 5.60 -3.60 12.40
N THR A 120 5.35 -3.92 13.67
CA THR A 120 6.32 -4.67 14.51
C THR A 120 6.55 -6.09 13.97
N GLN A 121 5.49 -6.79 13.55
CA GLN A 121 5.61 -8.10 12.91
C GLN A 121 6.40 -8.01 11.60
N ARG A 122 6.13 -6.98 10.78
CA ARG A 122 6.81 -6.76 9.51
C ARG A 122 8.31 -6.49 9.69
N LEU A 123 8.67 -5.68 10.69
CA LEU A 123 10.07 -5.38 11.04
C LEU A 123 10.83 -6.59 11.60
N ALA A 124 10.13 -7.55 12.20
CA ALA A 124 10.71 -8.80 12.68
C ALA A 124 10.88 -9.85 11.55
N ALA A 125 10.06 -9.76 10.51
CA ALA A 125 10.11 -10.65 9.34
C ALA A 125 11.06 -10.19 8.22
N ALA A 126 11.57 -8.96 8.29
CA ALA A 126 12.48 -8.33 7.32
C ALA A 126 13.94 -8.38 7.78
#